data_AF-A0A4Y2QZU0-F1
#
_entry.id   AF-A0A4Y2QZU0-F1
#
_cell.length_a   1.000
_cell.length_b   1.000
_cell.length_c   1.000
_cell.angle_alpha   90.00
_cell.angle_beta   90.00
_cell.angle_gamma   90.00
#
_symmetry.space_group_name_H-M   'P 1'
#
loop_
_entity.id
_entity.type
_entity.pdbx_description
1 polymer ?
#
loop_
_entity_poly.entity_id
_entity_poly.type
_entity_poly.pdbx_seq_one_letter_code
_entity_poly.pdbx_strand_id
1 'polypeptide(L)'
;MSTSNPVKENYIYHDSKLRELNSEINNVRKKFQTYRDPVLKRKLNKLNKQIKKLDQKIETDAFTNELLNVNATDGTVWKFVTPFKKKPKRIPSLNGPDVLLTLT
;
A
#
# COMPACT_ATOMS: atom_id res chain seq x y z
N MET A 1 11.03 17.44 -19.37
CA MET A 1 11.44 16.05 -19.10
C MET A 1 10.51 15.48 -18.05
N SER A 2 9.56 14.61 -18.43
CA SER A 2 8.67 13.93 -17.48
C SER A 2 9.40 12.74 -16.88
N THR A 3 9.69 12.77 -15.59
CA THR A 3 10.20 11.60 -14.85
C THR A 3 9.02 10.65 -14.60
N SER A 4 8.97 9.53 -15.31
CA SER A 4 8.04 8.46 -14.99
C SER A 4 8.47 7.84 -13.66
N ASN A 5 7.56 7.81 -12.68
CA ASN A 5 7.78 7.02 -11.47
C ASN A 5 8.11 5.57 -11.85
N PRO A 6 9.01 4.88 -11.12
CA PRO A 6 9.34 3.50 -11.41
C PRO A 6 8.05 2.66 -11.40
N VAL A 7 7.83 1.93 -12.50
CA VAL A 7 6.80 0.89 -12.55
C VAL A 7 7.13 -0.07 -11.44
N LYS A 8 6.24 -0.22 -10.45
CA LYS A 8 6.40 -1.22 -9.39
C LYS A 8 6.38 -2.59 -10.05
N GLU A 9 7.57 -3.13 -10.30
CA GLU A 9 7.78 -4.48 -10.79
C GLU A 9 7.20 -5.46 -9.75
N ASN A 10 6.39 -6.42 -10.22
CA ASN A 10 5.79 -7.54 -9.48
C ASN A 10 4.42 -7.33 -8.78
N TYR A 11 3.40 -6.94 -9.55
CA TYR A 11 2.10 -7.61 -9.41
C TYR A 11 1.66 -8.06 -10.79
N ILE A 12 1.91 -9.32 -11.13
CA ILE A 12 1.10 -9.98 -12.16
C ILE A 12 -0.28 -10.10 -11.51
N TYR A 13 -1.09 -9.05 -11.67
CA TYR A 13 -2.38 -8.90 -11.02
C TYR A 13 -3.35 -9.89 -11.68
N HIS A 14 -3.38 -11.11 -11.16
CA HIS A 14 -4.23 -12.19 -11.68
C HIS A 14 -5.72 -11.98 -11.36
N ASP A 15 -6.05 -10.97 -10.54
CA ASP A 15 -7.45 -10.59 -10.35
C ASP A 15 -7.95 -9.85 -11.60
N SER A 16 -8.67 -10.61 -12.44
CA SER A 16 -9.34 -10.13 -13.65
C SER A 16 -10.19 -8.89 -13.38
N LYS A 17 -10.76 -8.77 -12.17
CA LYS A 17 -11.59 -7.66 -11.75
C LYS A 17 -10.81 -6.36 -11.57
N LEU A 18 -9.58 -6.42 -11.05
CA LEU A 18 -8.77 -5.21 -10.89
C LEU A 18 -8.27 -4.69 -12.24
N ARG A 19 -7.94 -5.60 -13.16
CA ARG A 19 -7.61 -5.27 -14.55
C ARG A 19 -8.76 -4.55 -15.25
N GLU A 20 -9.98 -5.08 -15.09
CA GLU A 20 -11.19 -4.46 -15.63
C GLU A 20 -11.43 -3.06 -15.03
N LEU A 21 -11.40 -2.92 -13.70
CA LEU A 21 -11.58 -1.63 -13.02
C LEU A 21 -10.54 -0.59 -13.45
N ASN A 22 -9.27 -0.98 -13.61
CA ASN A 22 -8.22 -0.08 -14.09
C ASN A 22 -8.47 0.37 -15.53
N SER A 23 -8.89 -0.54 -16.41
CA SER A 23 -9.25 -0.20 -17.78
C SER A 23 -10.41 0.81 -17.81
N GLU A 24 -11.40 0.64 -16.95
CA GLU A 24 -12.55 1.53 -16.86
C GLU A 24 -12.15 2.91 -16.32
N ILE A 25 -11.30 2.98 -15.30
CA ILE A 25 -10.76 4.25 -14.78
C ILE A 25 -10.01 5.00 -15.87
N ASN A 26 -9.16 4.33 -16.65
CA ASN A 26 -8.44 4.96 -17.74
C ASN A 26 -9.40 5.54 -18.78
N ASN A 27 -10.45 4.81 -19.13
CA ASN A 27 -11.49 5.28 -20.05
C ASN A 27 -12.27 6.47 -19.48
N VAL A 28 -12.72 6.41 -18.23
CA VAL A 28 -13.46 7.50 -17.57
C VAL A 28 -12.56 8.73 -17.40
N ARG A 29 -11.28 8.56 -17.07
CA ARG A 29 -10.30 9.64 -16.94
C ARG A 29 -10.09 10.36 -18.28
N LYS A 30 -9.95 9.61 -19.38
CA LYS A 30 -9.88 10.20 -20.73
C LYS A 30 -11.12 11.01 -21.04
N LYS A 31 -12.31 10.44 -20.85
CA LYS A 31 -13.58 11.15 -21.07
C LYS A 31 -13.72 12.38 -20.17
N PHE A 32 -13.35 12.30 -18.89
CA PHE A 32 -13.40 13.43 -17.98
C PHE A 32 -12.43 14.54 -18.38
N GLN A 33 -11.24 14.21 -18.89
CA GLN A 33 -10.30 15.21 -19.38
C GLN A 33 -10.86 15.97 -20.59
N THR A 34 -11.57 15.28 -21.48
CA THR A 34 -12.21 15.88 -22.67
C THR A 34 -13.42 16.73 -22.31
N TYR A 35 -14.38 16.17 -21.56
CA TYR A 35 -15.68 16.80 -21.37
C TYR A 35 -15.82 17.58 -20.06
N ARG A 36 -14.91 17.37 -19.09
CA ARG A 36 -14.96 17.94 -17.72
C ARG A 36 -16.29 17.72 -16.97
N ASP A 37 -17.06 16.72 -17.37
CA ASP A 37 -18.37 16.42 -16.78
C ASP A 37 -18.26 15.96 -15.31
N PRO A 38 -18.95 16.62 -14.35
CA PRO A 38 -18.96 16.22 -12.95
C PRO A 38 -19.53 14.82 -12.69
N VAL A 39 -20.38 14.27 -13.56
CA VAL A 39 -20.86 12.89 -13.47
C VAL A 39 -19.71 11.91 -13.69
N LEU A 40 -18.83 12.18 -14.67
CA LEU A 40 -17.63 11.38 -14.90
C LEU A 40 -16.64 11.47 -13.74
N LYS A 41 -16.52 12.64 -13.09
CA LYS A 41 -15.71 12.79 -11.86
C LYS A 41 -16.24 11.91 -10.73
N ARG A 42 -17.57 11.90 -10.51
CA ARG A 42 -18.21 11.02 -9.53
C ARG A 42 -17.95 9.55 -9.84
N LYS A 43 -18.07 9.15 -11.11
CA LYS A 43 -17.77 7.79 -11.56
C LYS A 43 -16.31 7.41 -11.29
N LEU A 44 -15.35 8.27 -11.63
CA LEU A 44 -13.93 8.07 -11.36
C LEU A 44 -13.65 7.87 -9.86
N ASN A 45 -14.23 8.71 -9.00
CA ASN A 45 -14.07 8.59 -7.55
C ASN A 45 -14.65 7.27 -7.02
N LYS A 46 -15.79 6.80 -7.56
CA LYS A 46 -16.40 5.52 -7.21
C LYS A 46 -15.49 4.35 -7.59
N LEU A 47 -14.94 4.35 -8.81
CA LEU A 47 -14.03 3.30 -9.28
C LEU A 47 -12.74 3.25 -8.45
N ASN A 48 -12.14 4.40 -8.13
CA ASN A 48 -10.97 4.46 -7.25
C ASN A 48 -11.25 3.86 -5.86
N LYS A 49 -12.43 4.12 -5.28
CA LYS A 49 -12.83 3.51 -4.00
C LYS A 49 -12.98 1.98 -4.11
N GLN A 50 -13.51 1.49 -5.22
CA GLN A 50 -13.64 0.05 -5.45
C GLN A 50 -12.28 -0.64 -5.57
N ILE A 51 -11.33 -0.04 -6.28
CA ILE A 51 -9.95 -0.55 -6.36
C ILE A 51 -9.33 -0.61 -4.97
N LYS A 52 -9.36 0.50 -4.22
CA LYS A 52 -8.80 0.53 -2.86
C LYS A 52 -9.38 -0.55 -1.95
N LYS A 53 -10.70 -0.78 -2.03
CA LYS A 53 -11.36 -1.83 -1.24
C LYS A 53 -10.92 -3.24 -1.66
N LEU A 54 -10.72 -3.44 -2.95
CA LEU A 54 -10.31 -4.73 -3.50
C LEU A 54 -8.82 -5.02 -3.17
N ASP A 55 -7.94 -4.03 -3.30
CA ASP A 55 -6.54 -4.12 -2.85
C ASP A 55 -6.47 -4.50 -1.37
N GLN A 56 -7.20 -3.78 -0.51
CA GLN A 56 -7.25 -4.08 0.93
C GLN A 56 -7.76 -5.50 1.20
N LYS A 57 -8.75 -5.97 0.45
CA LYS A 57 -9.26 -7.33 0.58
C LYS A 57 -8.19 -8.36 0.21
N ILE A 58 -7.49 -8.16 -0.90
CA ILE A 58 -6.42 -9.07 -1.36
C ILE A 58 -5.30 -9.15 -0.32
N GLU A 59 -4.85 -8.01 0.20
CA GLU A 59 -3.84 -7.97 1.27
C GLU A 59 -4.31 -8.69 2.53
N THR A 60 -5.57 -8.47 2.94
CA THR A 60 -6.16 -9.11 4.13
C THR A 60 -6.30 -10.62 3.94
N ASP A 61 -6.78 -11.06 2.78
CA ASP A 61 -6.96 -12.48 2.45
C ASP A 61 -5.59 -13.18 2.39
N ALA A 62 -4.57 -12.55 1.78
CA ALA A 62 -3.21 -13.06 1.75
C ALA A 62 -2.63 -13.21 3.18
N PHE A 63 -2.77 -12.17 4.01
CA PHE A 63 -2.32 -12.22 5.40
C PHE A 63 -3.05 -13.28 6.23
N THR A 64 -4.37 -13.41 6.04
CA THR A 64 -5.17 -14.44 6.72
C THR A 64 -4.75 -15.84 6.30
N ASN A 65 -4.49 -16.05 5.01
CA ASN A 65 -3.98 -17.34 4.50
C ASN A 65 -2.59 -17.65 5.04
N GLU A 66 -1.69 -16.68 5.14
CA GLU A 66 -0.40 -16.89 5.81
C GLU A 66 -0.60 -17.32 7.26
N LEU A 67 -1.46 -16.62 8.02
CA LEU A 67 -1.73 -16.93 9.42
C LEU A 67 -2.33 -18.34 9.61
N LEU A 68 -3.27 -18.75 8.75
CA LEU A 68 -3.88 -20.08 8.81
C LEU A 68 -2.88 -21.21 8.55
N ASN A 69 -1.85 -20.94 7.75
CA ASN A 69 -0.80 -21.91 7.40
C ASN A 69 0.38 -21.90 8.38
N VAL A 70 0.40 -21.00 9.38
CA VAL A 70 1.43 -20.96 10.41
C VAL A 70 1.20 -22.08 11.42
N ASN A 71 2.26 -22.84 11.70
CA ASN A 71 2.26 -23.98 12.59
C ASN A 71 3.35 -23.86 13.68
N ALA A 72 3.04 -24.35 14.88
CA ALA A 72 3.90 -24.25 16.05
C ALA A 72 5.10 -25.21 16.02
N THR A 73 5.00 -26.34 15.32
CA THR A 73 6.00 -27.42 15.40
C THR A 73 7.10 -27.35 14.34
N ASP A 74 6.82 -26.77 13.17
CA ASP A 74 7.75 -26.71 12.03
C ASP A 74 8.59 -25.42 11.96
N GLY A 75 8.46 -24.55 12.98
CA GLY A 75 9.19 -23.29 13.07
C GLY A 75 8.66 -22.16 12.17
N THR A 76 7.57 -22.38 11.42
CA THR A 76 6.94 -21.32 10.60
C THR A 76 6.43 -20.15 11.43
N VAL A 77 5.95 -20.42 12.67
CA VAL A 77 5.63 -19.38 13.66
C VAL A 77 6.77 -18.38 13.79
N TRP A 78 8.02 -18.83 13.99
CA TRP A 78 9.15 -17.93 14.21
C TRP A 78 9.39 -17.00 13.01
N LYS A 79 9.26 -17.53 11.78
CA LYS A 79 9.39 -16.73 10.55
C LYS A 79 8.32 -15.63 10.47
N PHE A 80 7.08 -15.95 10.87
CA PHE A 80 5.97 -15.00 10.91
C PHE A 80 6.16 -13.91 11.99
N VAL A 81 6.60 -14.26 13.21
CA VAL A 81 6.74 -13.26 14.30
C VAL A 81 8.00 -12.39 14.19
N THR A 82 9.03 -12.83 13.46
CA THR A 82 10.33 -12.14 13.40
C THR A 82 10.25 -10.68 12.95
N PRO A 83 9.50 -10.31 11.90
CA PRO A 83 9.34 -8.92 11.48
C PRO A 83 8.74 -8.00 12.56
N PHE A 84 7.86 -8.53 13.43
CA PHE A 84 7.24 -7.78 14.53
C PHE A 84 8.18 -7.54 15.70
N LYS A 85 9.27 -8.32 15.82
CA LYS A 85 10.29 -8.14 16.87
C LYS A 85 11.26 -6.99 16.61
N LYS A 86 11.14 -6.25 15.49
CA LYS A 86 11.99 -5.09 15.23
C LYS A 86 11.78 -4.04 16.33
N LYS A 87 12.82 -3.79 17.13
CA LYS A 87 12.81 -2.70 18.11
C LYS A 87 12.59 -1.38 17.36
N PRO A 88 11.75 -0.46 17.86
CA PRO A 88 11.66 0.87 17.28
C PRO A 88 13.07 1.49 17.26
N LYS A 89 13.39 2.26 16.20
CA LYS A 89 14.62 3.07 16.15
C LYS A 89 14.73 3.83 17.47
N ARG A 90 15.93 3.85 18.06
CA ARG A 90 16.26 4.48 19.35
C ARG A 90 15.35 5.69 19.58
N ILE A 91 14.38 5.56 20.49
CA ILE A 91 13.51 6.69 20.86
C ILE A 91 14.48 7.78 21.33
N PRO A 92 14.49 8.98 20.71
CA PRO A 92 15.35 10.05 21.20
C PRO A 92 14.97 10.29 22.67
N SER A 93 15.97 10.27 23.56
CA SER A 93 15.74 10.53 24.97
C SER A 93 15.09 11.90 25.11
N LEU A 94 13.89 11.95 25.68
CA LEU A 94 13.25 13.20 26.06
C LEU A 94 14.05 13.72 27.26
N ASN A 95 15.02 14.60 26.96
CA ASN A 95 15.94 15.29 27.88
C ASN A 95 17.18 14.47 28.29
N GLY A 96 18.31 14.81 27.66
CA GLY A 96 19.66 14.57 28.19
C GLY A 96 20.48 15.86 28.06
N PRO A 97 21.28 16.26 29.07
CA PRO A 97 21.98 17.53 29.08
C PRO A 97 23.20 17.47 28.16
N ASP A 98 23.08 17.99 26.95
CA ASP A 98 24.25 18.22 26.08
C ASP A 98 24.07 19.46 25.18
N VAL A 99 23.37 20.45 25.70
CA VAL A 99 23.40 21.81 25.16
C VAL A 99 24.10 22.65 26.22
N LEU A 100 25.44 22.75 26.19
CA LEU A 100 26.22 23.89 26.71
C LEU A 100 27.76 23.71 26.59
N LEU A 101 28.31 23.21 25.48
CA LEU A 101 29.74 23.34 25.12
C LEU A 101 29.81 23.32 23.59
N THR A 102 30.15 24.34 22.80
CA THR A 102 31.18 25.37 22.91
C THR A 102 30.86 26.55 21.97
N LEU A 103 30.96 27.79 22.46
CA LEU A 103 31.22 28.98 21.65
C LEU A 103 32.19 29.87 22.44
N THR A 104 33.49 29.67 22.21
CA THR A 104 34.58 30.62 22.46
C THR A 104 35.66 30.35 21.43
#